data_AF-A0A6V7VR93-F1
#
_entry.id   AF-A0A6V7VR93-F1
#
_cell.length_a   1.000
_cell.length_b   1.000
_cell.length_c   1.000
_cell.angle_alpha   90.00
_cell.angle_beta   90.00
_cell.angle_gamma   90.00
#
_symmetry.space_group_name_H-M   'P 1'
#
loop_
_entity.id
_entity.type
_entity.pdbx_description
1 polymer ?
#
loop_
_entity_poly.entity_id
_entity_poly.type
_entity_poly.pdbx_seq_one_letter_code
_entity_poly.pdbx_strand_id
1 'polypeptide(L)'
;MLRTIIQLCPFCRSCGNCGDQHQRHIVITNLTAIKGQAGQFVCGVNSNYKDTCTLHDIKMEKGIHPCKVFTGNNDGSEPNSNNDEEDHGDGKYCIYKSGDIKYTGSKPKPKSKKSAKN
;
A
#
# COMPACT_ATOMS: atom_id res chain seq x y z
N MET A 1 23.59 0.92 11.14
CA MET A 1 22.41 1.32 10.33
C MET A 1 21.17 1.17 11.18
N LEU A 2 20.54 2.28 11.55
CA LEU A 2 19.30 2.28 12.30
C LEU A 2 18.18 1.83 11.35
N ARG A 3 17.66 0.62 11.55
CA ARG A 3 16.51 0.12 10.78
C ARG A 3 15.23 0.51 11.51
N THR A 4 14.32 1.17 10.83
CA THR A 4 13.02 1.54 11.41
C THR A 4 12.11 0.31 11.41
N ILE A 5 12.02 -0.37 12.55
CA ILE A 5 11.13 -1.52 12.77
C ILE A 5 9.82 -0.99 13.33
N ILE A 6 8.71 -1.18 12.60
CA ILE A 6 7.39 -0.73 13.05
C ILE A 6 6.47 -1.96 13.18
N GLN A 7 5.96 -2.14 14.40
CA GLN A 7 5.11 -3.26 14.84
C GLN A 7 3.66 -3.16 14.32
N LEU A 8 3.23 -1.97 13.90
CA LEU A 8 1.92 -1.68 13.33
C LEU A 8 2.20 -0.83 12.08
N CYS A 9 2.37 -1.50 10.95
CA CYS A 9 2.83 -0.95 9.66
C CYS A 9 2.49 0.55 9.50
N PRO A 10 3.49 1.43 9.23
CA PRO A 10 3.17 2.82 8.99
C PRO A 10 2.31 2.87 7.73
N PHE A 11 1.14 3.44 7.90
CA PHE A 11 0.21 3.69 6.83
C PHE A 11 0.43 5.12 6.34
N CYS A 12 1.29 5.30 5.34
CA CYS A 12 1.42 6.60 4.71
C CYS A 12 0.34 6.76 3.65
N ARG A 13 -0.76 7.43 4.00
CA ARG A 13 -1.91 7.61 3.12
C ARG A 13 -2.15 9.06 2.77
N SER A 14 -2.17 9.34 1.47
CA SER A 14 -2.67 10.60 0.95
C SER A 14 -4.15 10.75 1.28
N CYS A 15 -4.56 11.87 1.88
CA CYS A 15 -5.97 12.10 2.21
C CYS A 15 -6.83 11.96 0.96
N GLY A 16 -7.82 11.08 1.03
CA GLY A 16 -8.66 10.69 -0.10
C GLY A 16 -10.05 11.30 -0.11
N ASN A 17 -10.45 12.00 0.96
CA ASN A 17 -11.78 12.60 1.13
C ASN A 17 -11.76 13.97 1.84
N CYS A 18 -10.59 14.62 1.93
CA CYS A 18 -10.46 15.99 2.42
C CYS A 18 -11.13 16.97 1.43
N GLY A 19 -11.70 18.06 1.94
CA GLY A 19 -12.35 19.09 1.12
C GLY A 19 -11.41 19.75 0.11
N ASP A 20 -10.20 20.13 0.57
CA ASP A 20 -9.10 20.56 -0.30
C ASP A 20 -8.07 19.44 -0.45
N GLN A 21 -7.73 19.13 -1.71
CA GLN A 21 -6.76 18.09 -2.04
C GLN A 21 -5.70 18.63 -3.00
N HIS A 22 -4.46 18.24 -2.71
CA HIS A 22 -3.28 18.59 -3.49
C HIS A 22 -2.52 17.32 -3.82
N GLN A 23 -1.67 17.43 -4.84
CA GLN A 23 -0.72 16.39 -5.20
C GLN A 23 0.26 16.12 -4.04
N ARG A 24 0.46 14.85 -3.72
CA ARG A 24 1.38 14.39 -2.66
C ARG A 24 2.39 13.39 -3.19
N HIS A 25 3.63 13.51 -2.71
CA HIS A 25 4.72 12.61 -3.05
C HIS A 25 5.26 11.97 -1.77
N ILE A 26 5.09 10.66 -1.66
CA ILE A 26 5.51 9.85 -0.52
C ILE A 26 6.79 9.13 -0.90
N VAL A 27 7.82 9.21 -0.06
CA VAL A 27 9.07 8.45 -0.25
C VAL A 27 9.36 7.69 1.03
N ILE A 28 9.46 6.36 0.94
CA ILE A 28 9.73 5.48 2.08
C ILE A 28 10.94 4.63 1.76
N THR A 29 11.93 4.69 2.64
CA THR A 29 13.19 3.95 2.51
C THR A 29 13.49 3.17 3.78
N ASN A 30 14.04 1.95 3.64
CA ASN A 30 14.54 1.14 4.76
C ASN A 30 13.48 0.80 5.84
N LEU A 31 12.25 0.54 5.42
CA LEU A 31 11.16 0.18 6.34
C LEU A 31 11.11 -1.34 6.53
N THR A 32 10.90 -1.78 7.77
CA THR A 32 10.50 -3.17 8.06
C THR A 32 9.10 -3.19 8.70
N ALA A 33 8.11 -3.66 7.94
CA ALA A 33 6.74 -3.87 8.37
C ALA A 33 6.54 -5.31 8.85
N ILE A 34 6.26 -5.48 10.14
CA ILE A 34 6.00 -6.79 10.77
C ILE A 34 4.58 -6.82 11.34
N LYS A 35 4.04 -8.02 11.57
CA LYS A 35 2.68 -8.28 12.07
C LYS A 35 1.58 -7.67 11.18
N GLY A 36 1.73 -7.86 9.87
CA GLY A 36 0.78 -7.40 8.88
C GLY A 36 -0.54 -8.16 8.91
N GLN A 37 -1.64 -7.47 8.59
CA GLN A 37 -2.93 -8.10 8.33
C GLN A 37 -3.26 -8.01 6.84
N ALA A 38 -4.00 -9.00 6.34
CA ALA A 38 -4.47 -9.02 4.95
C ALA A 38 -5.26 -7.74 4.63
N GLY A 39 -4.88 -7.06 3.55
CA GLY A 39 -5.53 -5.82 3.12
C GLY A 39 -4.86 -4.53 3.60
N GLN A 40 -3.91 -4.60 4.54
CA GLN A 40 -3.06 -3.47 4.93
C GLN A 40 -2.08 -3.10 3.82
N PHE A 41 -1.57 -1.86 3.87
CA PHE A 41 -0.60 -1.40 2.90
C PHE A 41 0.39 -0.39 3.48
N VAL A 42 1.58 -0.30 2.86
CA VAL A 42 2.65 0.62 3.30
C VAL A 42 2.34 2.05 2.88
N CYS A 43 1.91 2.25 1.64
CA CYS A 43 1.48 3.56 1.17
C CYS A 43 0.22 3.52 0.30
N GLY A 44 -0.56 4.60 0.35
CA GLY A 44 -1.74 4.76 -0.49
C GLY A 44 -1.79 6.13 -1.16
N VAL A 45 -1.97 6.13 -2.47
CA VAL A 45 -1.91 7.33 -3.33
C VAL A 45 -3.20 7.50 -4.13
N ASN A 46 -3.57 8.76 -4.44
CA ASN A 46 -4.73 9.04 -5.28
C ASN A 46 -4.29 9.35 -6.72
N SER A 47 -4.70 8.50 -7.65
CA SER A 47 -4.34 8.61 -9.07
C SER A 47 -4.85 9.89 -9.73
N ASN A 48 -6.07 10.32 -9.40
CA ASN A 48 -6.69 11.53 -9.95
C ASN A 48 -6.00 12.84 -9.50
N TYR A 49 -5.30 12.83 -8.37
CA TYR A 49 -4.46 13.95 -7.91
C TYR A 49 -3.00 13.79 -8.31
N LYS A 50 -2.67 12.74 -9.08
CA LYS A 50 -1.31 12.42 -9.55
C LYS A 50 -0.32 12.22 -8.40
N ASP A 51 -0.82 11.68 -7.28
CA ASP A 51 0.02 11.34 -6.14
C ASP A 51 1.01 10.24 -6.52
N THR A 52 2.19 10.26 -5.90
CA THR A 52 3.18 9.20 -6.07
C THR A 52 3.66 8.65 -4.74
N CYS A 53 4.02 7.37 -4.75
CA CYS A 53 4.68 6.68 -3.66
C CYS A 53 5.91 5.97 -4.21
N THR A 54 7.07 6.33 -3.69
CA THR A 54 8.34 5.69 -4.03
C THR A 54 8.80 4.83 -2.86
N LEU A 55 9.11 3.57 -3.14
CA LEU A 55 9.53 2.60 -2.12
C LEU A 55 10.93 2.07 -2.43
N HIS A 56 11.78 1.99 -1.42
CA HIS A 56 13.11 1.42 -1.52
C HIS A 56 13.53 0.66 -0.26
N ASP A 57 14.17 -0.49 -0.40
CA ASP A 57 14.62 -1.33 0.73
C ASP A 57 13.52 -1.65 1.76
N ILE A 58 12.34 -2.04 1.28
CA ILE A 58 11.20 -2.41 2.12
C ILE A 58 11.26 -3.91 2.46
N LYS A 59 11.01 -4.23 3.72
CA LYS A 59 10.81 -5.59 4.21
C LYS A 59 9.42 -5.71 4.80
N MET A 60 8.65 -6.72 4.40
CA MET A 60 7.25 -6.84 4.80
C MET A 60 6.77 -8.28 4.85
N GLU A 61 5.77 -8.56 5.68
CA GLU A 61 5.10 -9.87 5.68
C GLU A 61 4.17 -10.04 4.47
N LYS A 62 3.94 -11.29 4.05
CA LYS A 62 2.98 -11.59 2.98
C LYS A 62 1.57 -11.24 3.44
N GLY A 63 0.78 -10.61 2.56
CA GLY A 63 -0.58 -10.13 2.86
C GLY A 63 -0.67 -8.63 3.15
N ILE A 64 0.47 -7.95 3.34
CA ILE A 64 0.56 -6.50 3.23
C ILE A 64 0.82 -6.15 1.75
N HIS A 65 0.21 -5.07 1.26
CA HIS A 65 0.49 -4.54 -0.07
C HIS A 65 1.54 -3.43 0.00
N PRO A 66 2.52 -3.36 -0.92
CA PRO A 66 3.50 -2.28 -0.91
C PRO A 66 2.85 -0.91 -1.17
N CYS A 67 2.01 -0.82 -2.19
CA CYS A 67 1.36 0.43 -2.57
C CYS A 67 -0.05 0.17 -3.11
N LYS A 68 -1.03 0.94 -2.63
CA LYS A 68 -2.40 0.94 -3.15
C LYS A 68 -2.73 2.26 -3.84
N VAL A 69 -3.41 2.16 -4.96
CA VAL A 69 -3.89 3.31 -5.72
C VAL A 69 -5.39 3.46 -5.49
N PHE A 70 -5.83 4.69 -5.32
CA PHE A 70 -7.23 5.05 -5.09
C PHE A 70 -7.66 6.16 -6.04
N THR A 71 -8.97 6.40 -6.08
CA THR A 71 -9.56 7.61 -6.67
C THR A 71 -10.07 8.50 -5.54
N GLY A 72 -9.35 9.56 -5.19
CA GLY A 72 -9.80 10.48 -4.14
C GLY A 72 -11.04 11.27 -4.56
N ASN A 73 -11.83 11.72 -3.60
CA ASN A 73 -13.01 12.57 -3.78
C ASN A 73 -12.92 13.78 -2.82
N ASN A 74 -13.82 14.73 -2.97
CA ASN A 74 -13.95 15.91 -2.09
C ASN A 74 -15.30 15.95 -1.37
N ASP A 75 -16.08 14.87 -1.42
CA ASP A 75 -17.44 14.78 -0.88
C ASP A 75 -17.50 14.10 0.51
N GLY A 76 -16.35 13.66 1.04
CA GLY A 76 -16.25 13.00 2.34
C GLY A 76 -16.39 11.48 2.29
N SER A 77 -16.77 10.90 1.15
CA SER A 77 -16.93 9.45 0.99
C SER A 77 -15.59 8.73 1.07
N GLU A 78 -15.54 7.50 1.59
CA GLU A 78 -14.30 6.75 1.52
C GLU A 78 -14.01 6.30 0.07
N PRO A 79 -12.82 6.60 -0.47
CA PRO A 79 -12.47 6.23 -1.84
C PRO A 79 -12.15 4.75 -1.98
N ASN A 80 -12.63 4.14 -3.06
CA ASN A 80 -12.35 2.75 -3.40
C ASN A 80 -10.92 2.57 -3.91
N SER A 81 -10.31 1.41 -3.61
CA SER A 81 -9.01 1.03 -4.18
C SER A 81 -9.17 0.57 -5.63
N ASN A 82 -8.28 1.05 -6.49
CA ASN A 82 -8.31 0.83 -7.94
C ASN A 82 -7.46 -0.37 -8.38
N ASN A 83 -6.61 -0.92 -7.52
CA ASN A 83 -5.74 -2.04 -7.85
C ASN A 83 -5.83 -3.19 -6.85
N ASP A 84 -5.96 -4.40 -7.39
CA ASP A 84 -5.64 -5.64 -6.70
C ASP A 84 -4.14 -5.93 -6.82
N GLU A 85 -3.61 -6.75 -5.91
CA GLU A 85 -2.18 -7.02 -5.67
C GLU A 85 -1.35 -7.20 -6.95
N GLU A 86 -0.54 -6.20 -7.30
CA GLU A 86 0.56 -6.36 -8.26
C GLU A 86 1.88 -6.53 -7.48
N ASP A 87 2.68 -7.55 -7.86
CA ASP A 87 4.00 -7.86 -7.28
C ASP A 87 5.09 -6.82 -7.65
N HIS A 88 4.70 -5.73 -8.31
CA HIS A 88 5.56 -4.64 -8.75
C HIS A 88 4.79 -3.32 -8.78
N GLY A 89 5.52 -2.21 -8.76
CA GLY A 89 4.93 -0.88 -8.94
C GLY A 89 4.54 -0.64 -10.40
N ASP A 90 3.51 0.19 -10.60
CA ASP A 90 3.06 0.64 -11.92
C ASP A 90 4.03 1.63 -12.61
N GLY A 91 5.08 2.07 -11.89
CA GLY A 91 6.08 3.02 -12.37
C GLY A 91 5.57 4.46 -12.54
N LYS A 92 4.30 4.72 -12.22
CA LYS A 92 3.63 6.02 -12.39
C LYS A 92 3.16 6.61 -11.06
N TYR A 93 2.36 5.86 -10.30
CA TYR A 93 1.85 6.26 -8.99
C TYR A 93 2.53 5.47 -7.88
N CYS A 94 2.77 4.19 -8.11
CA CYS A 94 3.52 3.29 -7.25
C CYS A 94 4.88 3.01 -7.90
N ILE A 95 5.91 3.71 -7.44
CA ILE A 95 7.24 3.74 -8.04
C ILE A 95 8.19 2.84 -7.23
N TYR A 96 8.26 1.57 -7.60
CA TYR A 96 9.20 0.60 -7.04
C TYR A 96 9.36 -0.61 -7.95
N LYS A 97 10.48 -1.31 -7.81
CA LYS A 97 10.79 -2.56 -8.52
C LYS A 97 10.63 -3.74 -7.57
N SER A 98 10.49 -4.95 -8.10
CA SER A 98 10.40 -6.16 -7.26
C SER A 98 11.62 -6.35 -6.35
N GLY A 99 12.80 -5.82 -6.71
CA GLY A 99 14.00 -5.86 -5.85
C GLY A 99 13.96 -4.92 -4.65
N ASP A 100 13.11 -3.89 -4.67
CA ASP A 100 12.93 -2.94 -3.58
C ASP A 100 12.09 -3.51 -2.43
N ILE A 101 11.37 -4.61 -2.68
CA ILE A 101 10.48 -5.25 -1.71
C ILE A 101 10.98 -6.65 -1.37
N LYS A 102 11.13 -6.94 -0.08
CA LYS A 102 11.54 -8.24 0.43
C LYS A 102 10.48 -8.80 1.37
N TYR A 103 9.85 -9.89 0.95
CA TYR A 103 8.84 -10.55 1.77
C TYR A 103 9.46 -11.48 2.82
N THR A 104 9.08 -11.31 4.09
CA THR A 104 9.50 -12.16 5.21
C THR A 104 8.31 -13.02 5.68
N GLY A 105 8.43 -14.35 5.64
CA GLY A 105 7.43 -15.28 6.22
C GLY A 105 6.42 -15.89 5.22
N SER A 106 5.92 -17.09 5.57
CA SER A 106 5.22 -18.10 4.76
C SER A 106 3.95 -17.64 4.02
N LYS A 107 3.63 -18.34 2.91
CA LYS A 107 2.47 -18.12 2.02
C LYS A 107 1.20 -17.73 2.80
N PRO A 108 0.44 -16.70 2.36
CA PRO A 108 -0.92 -16.50 2.86
C PRO A 108 -1.71 -17.80 2.61
N LYS A 109 -2.44 -18.27 3.62
CA LYS A 109 -3.44 -19.34 3.41
C LYS A 109 -4.40 -18.86 2.31
N PRO A 110 -4.67 -19.66 1.26
CA PRO A 110 -5.62 -19.29 0.22
C PRO A 110 -6.95 -18.91 0.87
N LYS A 111 -7.52 -17.76 0.44
CA LYS A 111 -8.85 -17.31 0.86
C LYS A 111 -9.82 -18.48 0.68
N SER A 112 -10.43 -18.94 1.77
CA SER A 112 -11.48 -19.95 1.69
C SER A 112 -12.58 -19.39 0.80
N LYS A 113 -12.89 -20.11 -0.29
CA LYS A 113 -14.06 -19.82 -1.12
C LYS A 113 -15.27 -19.84 -0.18
N LYS A 114 -15.90 -18.69 0.06
CA LYS A 114 -17.25 -18.65 0.63
C LYS A 114 -18.15 -19.28 -0.42
N SER A 115 -18.50 -20.56 -0.23
CA SER A 115 -19.57 -21.19 -1.01
C SER A 115 -20.80 -20.33 -0.87
N ALA A 116 -21.32 -19.87 -2.01
CA ALA A 116 -22.70 -19.45 -2.13
C ALA A 116 -23.57 -20.59 -1.58
N LYS A 117 -24.40 -20.27 -0.58
CA LYS A 117 -25.44 -21.16 -0.11
C LYS A 117 -26.75 -20.60 -0.66
N ASN A 118 -27.45 -21.49 -1.38
CA ASN A 118 -28.72 -21.33 -2.09
C ASN A 118 -29.74 -20.40 -1.44
#